data_AF-A0AAV8UJY4-F1
#
_entry.id   AF-A0AAV8UJY4-F1
#
_cell.length_a   1.000
_cell.length_b   1.000
_cell.length_c   1.000
_cell.angle_alpha   90.00
_cell.angle_beta   90.00
_cell.angle_gamma   90.00
#
_symmetry.space_group_name_H-M   'P 1'
#
loop_
_entity.id
_entity.type
_entity.pdbx_description
1 polymer ?
#
loop_
_entity_poly.entity_id
_entity_poly.type
_entity_poly.pdbx_seq_one_letter_code
_entity_poly.pdbx_strand_id
1 'polypeptide(L)'
;MGLFNKASTKQAKPATKPKANTMKPADLSETLFNMKFTAKQMGRLAKKAHSSMEAEKKKCKQAIEQSNVEGAKIHAENAVRNEKQEISYLRLQSRLDAVVSKLEAHTKMMTVTASMGDVSNKLDEALQTMDINKITAVMDTFEKQFENLDLNAQYMDGAIGESVASSVPQNEVNTLLQQVGEEHNLEVNEIIGGPKIPGTKTGQPSKETNPGEIDTLEEKLRNL
;
A
#
# COMPACT_ATOMS: atom_id res chain seq x y z
N MET A 1 27.86 -56.90 -34.93
CA MET A 1 28.04 -56.67 -33.49
C MET A 1 28.47 -55.22 -33.26
N GLY A 2 27.82 -54.53 -32.32
CA GLY A 2 28.30 -53.30 -31.66
C GLY A 2 28.04 -52.00 -32.44
N LEU A 3 26.93 -51.29 -32.23
CA LEU A 3 26.69 -50.33 -31.14
C LEU A 3 27.72 -49.18 -31.10
N PHE A 4 27.47 -48.07 -31.79
CA PHE A 4 27.95 -46.76 -31.36
C PHE A 4 26.87 -45.69 -31.54
N ASN A 5 26.10 -45.56 -30.47
CA ASN A 5 25.17 -44.50 -30.13
C ASN A 5 25.87 -43.13 -30.19
N LYS A 6 25.37 -42.19 -31.01
CA LYS A 6 25.84 -40.79 -31.01
C LYS A 6 25.39 -40.13 -29.71
N ALA A 7 26.30 -40.08 -28.75
CA ALA A 7 26.14 -39.35 -27.51
C ALA A 7 25.96 -37.86 -27.76
N SER A 8 24.90 -37.34 -27.17
CA SER A 8 24.62 -35.95 -26.88
C SER A 8 25.74 -35.35 -26.02
N THR A 9 26.38 -34.27 -26.47
CA THR A 9 27.08 -33.32 -25.58
C THR A 9 27.03 -31.90 -26.14
N LYS A 10 26.12 -31.12 -25.54
CA LYS A 10 26.29 -29.72 -25.11
C LYS A 10 26.77 -28.69 -26.15
N GLN A 11 25.81 -27.97 -26.73
CA GLN A 11 25.90 -26.50 -26.77
C GLN A 11 24.84 -25.94 -25.83
N ALA A 12 25.31 -25.41 -24.71
CA ALA A 12 24.49 -24.64 -23.79
C ALA A 12 23.99 -23.39 -24.52
N LYS A 13 22.67 -23.30 -24.71
CA LYS A 13 22.03 -22.06 -25.16
C LYS A 13 22.38 -20.96 -24.14
N PRO A 14 22.90 -19.80 -24.57
CA PRO A 14 23.11 -18.70 -23.66
C PRO A 14 21.76 -18.28 -23.08
N ALA A 15 21.73 -18.12 -21.75
CA ALA A 15 20.58 -17.66 -21.00
C ALA A 15 20.00 -16.42 -21.66
N THR A 16 18.74 -16.51 -22.09
CA THR A 16 17.95 -15.36 -22.49
C THR A 16 17.87 -14.44 -21.29
N LYS A 17 18.67 -13.36 -21.29
CA LYS A 17 18.47 -12.21 -20.42
C LYS A 17 16.98 -11.86 -20.49
N PRO A 18 16.29 -11.65 -19.35
CA PRO A 18 14.92 -11.15 -19.40
C PRO A 18 15.00 -9.84 -20.16
N LYS A 19 14.33 -9.79 -21.33
CA LYS A 19 14.20 -8.55 -22.07
C LYS A 19 13.59 -7.56 -21.08
N ALA A 20 14.35 -6.52 -20.74
CA ALA A 20 13.80 -5.35 -20.07
C ALA A 20 12.70 -4.85 -21.01
N ASN A 21 11.47 -5.28 -20.75
CA ASN A 21 10.32 -4.78 -21.45
C ASN A 21 10.13 -3.38 -20.88
N THR A 22 10.81 -2.42 -21.49
CA THR A 22 10.50 -1.01 -21.33
C THR A 22 9.11 -0.83 -21.94
N MET A 23 8.08 -1.19 -21.17
CA MET A 23 6.69 -0.89 -21.52
C MET A 23 6.65 0.61 -21.80
N LYS A 24 6.22 0.98 -23.01
CA LYS A 24 6.03 2.39 -23.32
C LYS A 24 5.02 2.97 -22.32
N PRO A 25 5.06 4.28 -22.04
CA PRO A 25 4.07 4.93 -21.17
C PRO A 25 2.61 4.68 -21.61
N ALA A 26 2.37 4.44 -22.91
CA ALA A 26 1.07 4.01 -23.45
C ALA A 26 0.68 2.56 -23.04
N ASP A 27 1.64 1.65 -22.96
CA ASP A 27 1.40 0.26 -22.54
C ASP A 27 1.11 0.19 -21.03
N LEU A 28 1.70 1.10 -20.26
CA LEU A 28 1.47 1.21 -18.80
C LEU A 28 0.06 1.70 -18.49
N SER A 29 -0.45 2.71 -19.22
CA SER A 29 -1.81 3.22 -19.01
C SER A 29 -2.87 2.21 -19.45
N GLU A 30 -2.65 1.48 -20.54
CA GLU A 30 -3.53 0.38 -20.97
C GLU A 30 -3.53 -0.77 -19.96
N THR A 31 -2.35 -1.15 -19.46
CA THR A 31 -2.23 -2.18 -18.42
C THR A 31 -2.92 -1.77 -17.13
N LEU A 32 -2.81 -0.50 -16.74
CA LEU A 32 -3.47 0.06 -15.58
C LEU A 32 -5.00 0.04 -15.73
N PHE A 33 -5.51 0.37 -16.91
CA PHE A 33 -6.92 0.28 -17.23
C PHE A 33 -7.42 -1.17 -17.15
N ASN A 34 -6.71 -2.10 -17.76
CA ASN A 34 -7.04 -3.53 -17.73
C ASN A 34 -7.04 -4.08 -16.31
N MET A 35 -6.02 -3.75 -15.50
CA MET A 35 -5.93 -4.16 -14.09
C MET A 35 -7.10 -3.61 -13.26
N LYS A 36 -7.47 -2.33 -13.41
CA LYS A 36 -8.66 -1.74 -12.75
C LYS A 36 -9.95 -2.44 -13.16
N PHE A 37 -10.09 -2.73 -14.45
CA PHE A 37 -11.25 -3.44 -14.96
C PHE A 37 -11.35 -4.85 -14.37
N THR A 38 -10.24 -5.59 -14.36
CA THR A 38 -10.16 -6.92 -13.76
C THR A 38 -10.44 -6.90 -12.26
N ALA A 39 -9.92 -5.93 -11.50
CA ALA A 39 -10.23 -5.78 -10.08
C ALA A 39 -11.74 -5.58 -9.86
N LYS A 40 -12.37 -4.69 -10.63
CA LYS A 40 -13.82 -4.46 -10.58
C LYS A 40 -14.63 -5.70 -11.01
N GLN A 41 -14.11 -6.47 -11.97
CA GLN A 41 -14.70 -7.74 -12.38
C GLN A 41 -14.62 -8.78 -11.26
N MET A 42 -13.49 -8.89 -10.55
CA MET A 42 -13.35 -9.78 -9.39
C MET A 42 -14.33 -9.40 -8.27
N GLY A 43 -14.51 -8.11 -7.99
CA GLY A 43 -15.51 -7.66 -7.02
C GLY A 43 -16.96 -8.01 -7.40
N ARG A 44 -17.29 -8.00 -8.70
CA ARG A 44 -18.59 -8.49 -9.20
C ARG A 44 -18.74 -10.00 -9.05
N LEU A 45 -17.69 -10.76 -9.34
CA LEU A 45 -17.68 -12.22 -9.16
C LEU A 45 -17.80 -12.61 -7.70
N ALA A 46 -17.15 -11.88 -6.78
CA ALA A 46 -17.30 -12.05 -5.34
C ALA A 46 -18.76 -11.85 -4.91
N LYS A 47 -19.40 -10.75 -5.32
CA LYS A 47 -20.83 -10.49 -5.02
C LYS A 47 -21.75 -11.58 -5.59
N LYS A 48 -21.45 -12.08 -6.78
CA LYS A 48 -22.22 -13.19 -7.39
C LYS A 48 -22.06 -14.49 -6.58
N ALA A 49 -20.84 -14.81 -6.16
CA ALA A 49 -20.55 -15.97 -5.31
C ALA A 49 -21.27 -15.85 -3.95
N HIS A 50 -21.27 -14.66 -3.34
CA HIS A 50 -22.02 -14.39 -2.11
C HIS A 50 -23.53 -14.62 -2.29
N SER A 51 -24.12 -14.07 -3.36
CA SER A 51 -25.54 -14.28 -3.65
C SER A 51 -25.89 -15.76 -3.90
N SER A 52 -25.01 -16.49 -4.59
CA SER A 52 -25.18 -17.94 -4.79
C SER A 52 -25.04 -18.72 -3.48
N MET A 53 -24.12 -18.34 -2.59
CA MET A 53 -24.02 -18.89 -1.23
C MET A 53 -25.33 -18.66 -0.46
N GLU A 54 -25.90 -17.46 -0.46
CA GLU A 54 -27.16 -17.17 0.23
C GLU A 54 -28.33 -18.00 -0.31
N ALA A 55 -28.40 -18.18 -1.64
CA ALA A 55 -29.39 -19.04 -2.27
C ALA A 55 -29.25 -20.50 -1.82
N GLU A 56 -28.03 -21.05 -1.78
CA GLU A 56 -27.78 -22.41 -1.30
C GLU A 56 -28.04 -22.57 0.20
N LYS A 57 -27.77 -21.54 1.02
CA LYS A 57 -28.15 -21.51 2.45
C LYS A 57 -29.66 -21.58 2.63
N LYS A 58 -30.44 -20.88 1.81
CA LYS A 58 -31.93 -20.96 1.83
C LYS A 58 -32.43 -22.35 1.44
N LYS A 59 -31.87 -22.95 0.38
CA LYS A 59 -32.20 -24.33 -0.04
C LYS A 59 -31.82 -25.36 1.02
N CYS A 60 -30.69 -25.17 1.70
CA CYS A 60 -30.27 -26.03 2.80
C CYS A 60 -31.30 -26.00 3.95
N LYS A 61 -31.78 -24.81 4.33
CA LYS A 61 -32.87 -24.69 5.33
C LYS A 61 -34.13 -25.45 4.90
N GLN A 62 -34.56 -25.28 3.66
CA GLN A 62 -35.73 -25.99 3.12
C GLN A 62 -35.53 -27.52 3.10
N ALA A 63 -34.33 -28.00 2.75
CA ALA A 63 -34.02 -29.43 2.76
C ALA A 63 -34.02 -30.03 4.18
N ILE A 64 -33.58 -29.26 5.18
CA ILE A 64 -33.65 -29.65 6.60
C ILE A 64 -35.11 -29.75 7.06
N GLU A 65 -35.96 -28.77 6.71
CA GLU A 65 -37.40 -28.79 7.03
C GLU A 65 -38.11 -30.00 6.42
N GLN A 66 -37.69 -30.42 5.22
CA GLN A 66 -38.20 -31.60 4.53
C GLN A 66 -37.59 -32.92 5.04
N SER A 67 -36.78 -32.89 6.11
CA SER A 67 -36.06 -34.05 6.67
C SER A 67 -35.15 -34.78 5.66
N ASN A 68 -34.72 -34.10 4.59
CA ASN A 68 -33.81 -34.65 3.59
C ASN A 68 -32.35 -34.31 3.95
N VAL A 69 -31.75 -35.16 4.77
CA VAL A 69 -30.40 -34.99 5.33
C VAL A 69 -29.32 -34.99 4.24
N GLU A 70 -29.44 -35.86 3.24
CA GLU A 70 -28.45 -35.94 2.14
C GLU A 70 -28.53 -34.71 1.23
N GLY A 71 -29.74 -34.23 0.90
CA GLY A 71 -29.93 -32.99 0.15
C GLY A 71 -29.39 -31.76 0.88
N ALA A 72 -29.63 -31.67 2.18
CA ALA A 72 -29.11 -30.59 3.02
C ALA A 72 -27.57 -30.56 3.04
N LYS A 73 -26.91 -31.73 3.09
CA LYS A 73 -25.45 -31.84 3.07
C LYS A 73 -24.86 -31.33 1.76
N ILE A 74 -25.45 -31.67 0.61
CA ILE A 74 -25.01 -31.19 -0.71
C ILE A 74 -25.14 -29.65 -0.81
N HIS A 75 -26.27 -29.09 -0.37
CA HIS A 75 -26.46 -27.63 -0.36
C HIS A 75 -25.51 -26.92 0.61
N ALA A 76 -25.21 -27.53 1.76
CA ALA A 76 -24.22 -27.00 2.70
C ALA A 76 -22.80 -27.00 2.11
N GLU A 77 -22.38 -28.08 1.46
CA GLU A 77 -21.08 -28.15 0.79
C GLU A 77 -20.94 -27.11 -0.33
N ASN A 78 -21.99 -26.93 -1.13
CA ASN A 78 -22.03 -25.89 -2.16
C ASN A 78 -21.96 -24.48 -1.57
N ALA A 79 -22.65 -24.23 -0.45
CA ALA A 79 -22.57 -22.94 0.25
C ALA A 79 -21.14 -22.65 0.73
N VAL A 80 -20.48 -23.62 1.38
CA VAL A 80 -19.08 -23.48 1.85
C VAL A 80 -18.11 -23.30 0.67
N ARG A 81 -18.35 -23.98 -0.45
CA ARG A 81 -17.54 -23.79 -1.66
C ARG A 81 -17.65 -22.37 -2.19
N ASN A 82 -18.87 -21.83 -2.30
CA ASN A 82 -19.11 -20.47 -2.78
C ASN A 82 -18.52 -19.41 -1.83
N GLU A 83 -18.59 -19.62 -0.52
CA GLU A 83 -17.95 -18.76 0.48
C GLU A 83 -16.42 -18.72 0.32
N LYS A 84 -15.78 -19.87 0.14
CA LYS A 84 -14.33 -19.92 -0.14
C LYS A 84 -13.96 -19.22 -1.44
N GLN A 85 -14.80 -19.35 -2.47
CA GLN A 85 -14.60 -18.66 -3.75
C GLN A 85 -14.75 -17.14 -3.62
N GLU A 86 -15.75 -16.68 -2.88
CA GLU A 86 -15.95 -15.26 -2.57
C GLU A 86 -14.70 -14.66 -1.91
N ILE A 87 -14.21 -15.29 -0.82
CA ILE A 87 -13.02 -14.83 -0.10
C ILE A 87 -11.80 -14.81 -1.04
N SER A 88 -11.66 -15.81 -1.92
CA SER A 88 -10.59 -15.85 -2.91
C SER A 88 -10.66 -14.68 -3.90
N TYR A 89 -11.85 -14.38 -4.42
CA TYR A 89 -12.07 -13.25 -5.33
C TYR A 89 -11.82 -11.90 -4.64
N LEU A 90 -12.25 -11.74 -3.39
CA LEU A 90 -11.99 -10.52 -2.60
C LEU A 90 -10.49 -10.34 -2.34
N ARG A 91 -9.78 -11.41 -1.96
CA ARG A 91 -8.31 -11.36 -1.80
C ARG A 91 -7.61 -10.99 -3.09
N LEU A 92 -8.03 -11.55 -4.22
CA LEU A 92 -7.46 -11.22 -5.52
C LEU A 92 -7.78 -9.77 -5.91
N GLN A 93 -8.99 -9.29 -5.66
CA GLN A 93 -9.36 -7.89 -5.86
C GLN A 93 -8.46 -6.96 -5.05
N SER A 94 -8.32 -7.16 -3.73
CA SER A 94 -7.49 -6.29 -2.90
C SER A 94 -6.02 -6.29 -3.34
N ARG A 95 -5.51 -7.43 -3.80
CA ARG A 95 -4.15 -7.50 -4.37
C ARG A 95 -4.04 -6.73 -5.68
N LEU A 96 -5.03 -6.84 -6.56
CA LEU A 96 -5.06 -6.07 -7.82
C LEU A 96 -5.19 -4.57 -7.54
N ASP A 97 -6.04 -4.15 -6.61
CA ASP A 97 -6.22 -2.75 -6.22
C ASP A 97 -4.91 -2.17 -5.64
N ALA A 98 -4.18 -2.94 -4.82
CA ALA A 98 -2.87 -2.54 -4.31
C ALA A 98 -1.83 -2.38 -5.42
N VAL A 99 -1.82 -3.27 -6.41
CA VAL A 99 -0.92 -3.18 -7.58
C VAL A 99 -1.29 -1.99 -8.46
N VAL A 100 -2.58 -1.73 -8.68
CA VAL A 100 -3.08 -0.57 -9.41
C VAL A 100 -2.61 0.73 -8.75
N SER A 101 -2.78 0.85 -7.42
CA SER A 101 -2.37 2.05 -6.68
C SER A 101 -0.86 2.34 -6.84
N LYS A 102 -0.03 1.29 -6.76
CA LYS A 102 1.42 1.42 -7.01
C LYS A 102 1.72 1.82 -8.46
N LEU A 103 1.01 1.24 -9.42
CA LEU A 103 1.19 1.54 -10.84
C LEU A 103 0.74 2.97 -11.19
N GLU A 104 -0.32 3.47 -10.55
CA GLU A 104 -0.76 4.86 -10.66
C GLU A 104 0.29 5.83 -10.14
N ALA A 105 0.83 5.56 -8.95
CA ALA A 105 1.91 6.37 -8.38
C ALA A 105 3.14 6.37 -9.29
N HIS A 106 3.51 5.21 -9.83
CA HIS A 106 4.63 5.10 -10.75
C HIS A 106 4.38 5.83 -12.08
N THR A 107 3.16 5.73 -12.63
CA THR A 107 2.78 6.43 -13.87
C THR A 107 2.81 7.94 -13.69
N LYS A 108 2.29 8.46 -12.57
CA LYS A 108 2.39 9.88 -12.23
C LYS A 108 3.85 10.33 -12.11
N MET A 109 4.69 9.54 -11.42
CA MET A 109 6.12 9.82 -11.28
C MET A 109 6.86 9.81 -12.63
N MET A 110 6.51 8.88 -13.53
CA MET A 110 7.06 8.85 -14.89
C MET A 110 6.70 10.10 -15.69
N THR A 111 5.46 10.59 -15.59
CA THR A 111 5.05 11.85 -16.22
C THR A 111 5.86 13.04 -15.69
N VAL A 112 6.01 13.15 -14.38
CA VAL A 112 6.84 14.20 -13.75
C VAL A 112 8.30 14.11 -14.19
N THR A 113 8.85 12.89 -14.23
CA THR A 113 10.23 12.65 -14.69
C THR A 113 10.42 13.04 -16.16
N ALA A 114 9.43 12.74 -17.03
CA ALA A 114 9.47 13.15 -18.43
C ALA A 114 9.45 14.67 -18.57
N SER A 115 8.57 15.37 -17.85
CA SER A 115 8.53 16.84 -17.85
C SER A 115 9.82 17.46 -17.32
N MET A 116 10.42 16.89 -16.27
CA MET A 116 11.73 17.35 -15.75
C MET A 116 12.85 17.11 -16.78
N GLY A 117 12.81 15.98 -17.49
CA GLY A 117 13.74 15.68 -18.58
C GLY A 117 13.65 16.70 -19.72
N ASP A 118 12.44 17.05 -20.15
CA ASP A 118 12.21 18.06 -21.20
C ASP A 118 12.71 19.44 -20.77
N VAL A 119 12.50 19.83 -19.50
CA VAL A 119 13.02 21.09 -18.95
C VAL A 119 14.54 21.07 -18.87
N SER A 120 15.14 19.98 -18.42
CA SER A 120 16.61 19.82 -18.36
C SER A 120 17.24 19.88 -19.75
N ASN A 121 16.62 19.25 -20.76
CA ASN A 121 17.10 19.30 -22.14
C ASN A 121 17.01 20.72 -22.71
N LYS A 122 15.90 21.45 -22.45
CA LYS A 122 15.76 22.86 -22.85
C LYS A 122 16.76 23.78 -22.15
N LEU A 123 17.10 23.49 -20.89
CA LEU A 123 18.14 24.21 -20.17
C LEU A 123 19.52 23.96 -20.78
N ASP A 124 19.84 22.72 -21.14
CA ASP A 124 21.12 22.38 -21.80
C ASP A 124 21.24 23.07 -23.18
N GLU A 125 20.17 23.09 -23.97
CA GLU A 125 20.11 23.80 -25.26
C GLU A 125 20.24 25.33 -25.10
N ALA A 126 19.64 25.90 -24.06
CA ALA A 126 19.78 27.32 -23.73
C ALA A 126 21.20 27.66 -23.25
N LEU A 127 21.83 26.78 -22.47
CA LEU A 127 23.21 26.95 -22.00
C LEU A 127 24.24 26.81 -23.12
N GLN A 128 24.01 25.91 -24.09
CA GLN A 128 24.88 25.78 -25.28
C GLN A 128 24.86 27.01 -26.18
N THR A 129 23.75 27.75 -26.21
CA THR A 129 23.62 28.95 -27.05
C THR A 129 24.15 30.23 -26.39
N MET A 130 24.50 30.20 -25.09
CA MET A 130 24.85 31.38 -24.27
C MET A 130 23.91 32.59 -24.46
N ASP A 131 22.65 32.35 -24.84
CA ASP A 131 21.67 33.41 -25.08
C ASP A 131 20.92 33.69 -23.77
N ILE A 132 21.29 34.81 -23.12
CA ILE A 132 20.76 35.23 -21.82
C ILE A 132 19.23 35.35 -21.84
N ASN A 133 18.62 35.72 -22.97
CA ASN A 133 17.16 35.85 -23.06
C ASN A 133 16.45 34.48 -23.03
N LYS A 134 17.07 33.45 -23.60
CA LYS A 134 16.55 32.07 -23.54
C LYS A 134 16.74 31.46 -22.16
N ILE A 135 17.84 31.76 -21.49
CA ILE A 135 18.10 31.30 -20.12
C ILE A 135 17.03 31.86 -19.17
N THR A 136 16.70 33.16 -19.26
CA THR A 136 15.62 33.76 -18.44
C THR A 136 14.27 33.09 -18.69
N ALA A 137 13.90 32.83 -19.96
CA ALA A 137 12.63 32.16 -20.29
C ALA A 137 12.55 30.70 -19.79
N VAL A 138 13.69 29.98 -19.79
CA VAL A 138 13.76 28.63 -19.23
C VAL A 138 13.71 28.66 -17.70
N MET A 139 14.32 29.65 -17.04
CA MET A 139 14.23 29.82 -15.58
C MET A 139 12.80 30.15 -15.13
N ASP A 140 12.09 31.02 -15.83
CA ASP A 140 10.66 31.29 -15.55
C ASP A 140 9.79 30.03 -15.73
N THR A 141 10.14 29.18 -16.69
CA THR A 141 9.45 27.90 -16.90
C THR A 141 9.81 26.88 -15.82
N PHE A 142 11.06 26.85 -15.38
CA PHE A 142 11.54 26.02 -14.29
C PHE A 142 10.89 26.41 -12.96
N GLU A 143 10.81 27.70 -12.63
CA GLU A 143 10.09 28.20 -11.45
C GLU A 143 8.62 27.79 -11.49
N LYS A 144 7.93 27.97 -12.61
CA LYS A 144 6.52 27.53 -12.75
C LYS A 144 6.37 26.01 -12.60
N GLN A 145 7.29 25.21 -13.14
CA GLN A 145 7.25 23.75 -13.01
C GLN A 145 7.57 23.31 -11.58
N PHE A 146 8.48 24.01 -10.90
CA PHE A 146 8.88 23.74 -9.52
C PHE A 146 7.80 24.17 -8.52
N GLU A 147 7.18 25.34 -8.72
CA GLU A 147 6.01 25.79 -7.95
C GLU A 147 4.85 24.82 -8.14
N ASN A 148 4.55 24.38 -9.37
CA ASN A 148 3.54 23.35 -9.57
C ASN A 148 3.90 22.02 -8.92
N LEU A 149 5.18 21.63 -8.90
CA LEU A 149 5.61 20.39 -8.27
C LEU A 149 5.53 20.49 -6.73
N ASP A 150 5.91 21.62 -6.14
CA ASP A 150 5.80 21.87 -4.70
C ASP A 150 4.33 22.01 -4.27
N LEU A 151 3.50 22.74 -5.02
CA LEU A 151 2.05 22.80 -4.79
C LEU A 151 1.40 21.43 -4.94
N ASN A 152 1.78 20.63 -5.94
CA ASN A 152 1.27 19.27 -6.08
C ASN A 152 1.81 18.31 -5.02
N ALA A 153 3.05 18.48 -4.55
CA ALA A 153 3.63 17.71 -3.46
C ALA A 153 2.98 18.05 -2.12
N GLN A 154 2.76 19.33 -1.82
CA GLN A 154 2.00 19.79 -0.65
C GLN A 154 0.52 19.39 -0.73
N TYR A 155 -0.10 19.48 -1.91
CA TYR A 155 -1.48 19.01 -2.10
C TYR A 155 -1.57 17.49 -1.96
N MET A 156 -0.56 16.76 -2.44
CA MET A 156 -0.50 15.31 -2.29
C MET A 156 -0.15 14.90 -0.85
N ASP A 157 0.74 15.59 -0.15
CA ASP A 157 1.08 15.35 1.26
C ASP A 157 -0.07 15.74 2.20
N GLY A 158 -0.78 16.82 1.90
CA GLY A 158 -2.01 17.22 2.60
C GLY A 158 -3.17 16.25 2.33
N ALA A 159 -3.45 15.92 1.07
CA ALA A 159 -4.54 15.01 0.72
C ALA A 159 -4.26 13.56 1.13
N ILE A 160 -3.00 13.10 1.05
CA ILE A 160 -2.58 11.79 1.56
C ILE A 160 -2.53 11.84 3.08
N GLY A 161 -2.01 12.89 3.72
CA GLY A 161 -1.98 13.03 5.17
C GLY A 161 -3.39 13.01 5.78
N GLU A 162 -4.34 13.70 5.18
CA GLU A 162 -5.75 13.72 5.62
C GLU A 162 -6.49 12.42 5.28
N SER A 163 -6.26 11.84 4.09
CA SER A 163 -6.83 10.53 3.73
C SER A 163 -6.26 9.39 4.56
N VAL A 164 -4.95 9.41 4.85
CA VAL A 164 -4.24 8.44 5.67
C VAL A 164 -4.65 8.59 7.12
N ALA A 165 -4.74 9.81 7.67
CA ALA A 165 -5.23 10.05 9.03
C ALA A 165 -6.68 9.58 9.25
N SER A 166 -7.52 9.67 8.21
CA SER A 166 -8.89 9.13 8.25
C SER A 166 -8.94 7.59 8.13
N SER A 167 -8.01 7.00 7.37
CA SER A 167 -7.93 5.54 7.15
C SER A 167 -7.10 4.78 8.19
N VAL A 168 -6.28 5.47 8.98
CA VAL A 168 -5.40 4.91 10.01
C VAL A 168 -5.77 5.59 11.33
N PRO A 169 -6.71 5.02 12.11
CA PRO A 169 -7.11 5.58 13.39
C PRO A 169 -5.91 5.64 14.34
N GLN A 170 -5.67 6.79 14.96
CA GLN A 170 -4.57 6.99 15.91
C GLN A 170 -4.59 5.98 17.07
N ASN A 171 -5.78 5.49 17.45
CA ASN A 171 -5.93 4.47 18.48
C ASN A 171 -5.33 3.11 18.07
N GLU A 172 -5.48 2.72 16.80
CA GLU A 172 -4.90 1.47 16.27
C GLU A 172 -3.37 1.57 16.18
N VAL A 173 -2.85 2.76 15.83
CA VAL A 173 -1.40 3.04 15.83
C VAL A 173 -0.84 3.00 17.24
N ASN A 174 -1.50 3.62 18.21
CA ASN A 174 -1.07 3.62 19.62
C ASN A 174 -1.10 2.22 20.21
N THR A 175 -2.10 1.42 19.89
CA THR A 175 -2.19 0.01 20.33
C THR A 175 -1.06 -0.83 19.73
N LEU A 176 -0.78 -0.67 18.43
CA LEU A 176 0.32 -1.36 17.78
C LEU A 176 1.68 -0.91 18.33
N LEU A 177 1.85 0.39 18.61
CA LEU A 177 3.08 0.95 19.16
C LEU A 177 3.33 0.41 20.58
N GLN A 178 2.29 0.30 21.40
CA GLN A 178 2.36 -0.31 22.72
C GLN A 178 2.69 -1.81 22.61
N GLN A 179 2.03 -2.54 21.72
CA GLN A 179 2.28 -3.97 21.52
C GLN A 179 3.73 -4.24 21.05
N VAL A 180 4.23 -3.46 20.09
CA VAL A 180 5.62 -3.58 19.60
C VAL A 180 6.62 -3.14 20.69
N GLY A 181 6.27 -2.15 21.51
CA GLY A 181 7.04 -1.75 22.68
C GLY A 181 7.20 -2.87 23.71
N GLU A 182 6.09 -3.49 24.09
CA GLU A 182 6.03 -4.61 25.03
C GLU A 182 6.77 -5.85 24.47
N GLU A 183 6.60 -6.16 23.17
CA GLU A 183 7.27 -7.30 22.51
C GLU A 183 8.79 -7.14 22.42
N HIS A 184 9.30 -5.91 22.37
CA HIS A 184 10.73 -5.61 22.28
C HIS A 184 11.36 -5.10 23.59
N ASN A 185 10.63 -5.11 24.72
CA ASN A 185 11.04 -4.49 25.99
C ASN A 185 11.52 -3.04 25.81
N LEU A 186 10.94 -2.31 24.87
CA LEU A 186 11.12 -0.87 24.72
C LEU A 186 10.05 -0.21 25.59
N GLU A 187 10.44 0.46 26.67
CA GLU A 187 9.50 1.23 27.48
C GLU A 187 8.97 2.43 26.68
N VAL A 188 7.86 2.20 25.95
CA VAL A 188 7.17 3.20 25.11
C VAL A 188 6.59 4.37 25.93
N ASN A 189 6.61 4.27 27.26
CA ASN A 189 6.27 5.39 28.15
C ASN A 189 7.22 6.59 28.02
N GLU A 190 8.45 6.43 27.51
CA GLU A 190 9.43 7.52 27.43
C GLU A 190 9.48 8.24 26.07
N ILE A 191 8.80 7.74 25.03
CA ILE A 191 8.83 8.33 23.67
C ILE A 191 7.57 9.14 23.36
N ILE A 192 6.47 8.90 24.07
CA ILE A 192 5.22 9.68 23.93
C ILE A 192 5.32 11.05 24.65
N GLY A 193 6.33 11.26 25.51
CA GLY A 193 6.71 12.56 26.06
C GLY A 193 8.09 12.99 25.54
N GLY A 194 8.21 14.19 24.96
CA GLY A 194 9.45 14.71 24.37
C GLY A 194 10.71 14.73 25.27
N PRO A 195 11.84 15.21 24.72
CA PRO A 195 13.17 14.63 24.92
C PRO A 195 13.77 14.91 26.30
N LYS A 196 14.31 13.87 26.94
CA LYS A 196 15.36 14.02 27.96
C LYS A 196 16.60 13.21 27.58
N ILE A 197 17.66 13.94 27.25
CA ILE A 197 19.03 13.43 27.11
C ILE A 197 19.68 13.37 28.53
N PRO A 198 20.78 12.62 28.75
CA PRO A 198 20.80 11.38 29.51
C PRO A 198 21.62 11.49 30.81
N GLY A 199 21.30 10.67 31.81
CA GLY A 199 22.02 10.66 33.09
C GLY A 199 21.95 9.32 33.82
N THR A 200 22.88 8.44 33.45
CA THR A 200 23.38 7.25 34.16
C THR A 200 23.02 7.09 35.66
N LYS A 201 22.51 5.91 36.07
CA LYS A 201 23.14 4.93 37.01
C LYS A 201 22.12 4.00 37.70
N THR A 202 22.21 2.71 37.38
CA THR A 202 22.20 1.50 38.27
C THR A 202 21.33 1.45 39.54
N GLY A 203 20.54 0.36 39.66
CA GLY A 203 20.40 -0.39 40.93
C GLY A 203 19.02 -0.45 41.58
N GLN A 204 18.52 -1.67 41.77
CA GLN A 204 17.29 -2.19 42.42
C GLN A 204 17.10 -1.77 43.92
N PRO A 205 16.03 -2.18 44.65
CA PRO A 205 14.63 -1.74 44.71
C PRO A 205 14.19 -1.13 46.08
N SER A 206 12.89 -0.77 46.19
CA SER A 206 12.04 -0.58 47.40
C SER A 206 12.13 0.71 48.25
N LYS A 207 11.07 1.54 48.25
CA LYS A 207 10.14 1.85 49.38
C LYS A 207 9.34 3.16 49.19
N GLU A 208 8.04 3.04 49.47
CA GLU A 208 7.14 4.00 50.19
C GLU A 208 6.89 5.44 49.65
N THR A 209 5.64 5.62 49.19
CA THR A 209 4.64 6.66 49.55
C THR A 209 5.00 8.16 49.48
N ASN A 210 4.31 8.90 48.60
CA ASN A 210 3.56 10.12 49.00
C ASN A 210 2.54 10.58 47.93
N PRO A 211 1.24 10.73 48.22
CA PRO A 211 0.26 11.36 47.34
C PRO A 211 0.14 12.85 47.71
N GLY A 212 0.78 13.74 46.95
CA GLY A 212 0.72 15.18 47.27
C GLY A 212 0.96 16.15 46.11
N GLU A 213 1.21 15.69 44.88
CA GLU A 213 1.57 16.59 43.77
C GLU A 213 0.45 16.81 42.73
N ILE A 214 -0.69 16.12 42.84
CA ILE A 214 -1.78 16.20 41.83
C ILE A 214 -2.61 17.49 42.00
N ASP A 215 -2.82 17.98 43.23
CA ASP A 215 -3.70 19.14 43.48
C ASP A 215 -3.13 20.48 42.98
N THR A 216 -1.82 20.59 42.76
CA THR A 216 -1.17 21.86 42.38
C THR A 216 -1.31 22.23 40.90
N LEU A 217 -1.63 21.25 40.04
CA LEU A 217 -1.79 21.45 38.60
C LEU A 217 -3.22 21.83 38.23
N GLU A 218 -4.23 21.30 38.94
CA GLU A 218 -5.62 21.72 38.77
C GLU A 218 -5.88 23.15 39.27
N GLU A 219 -5.20 23.58 40.33
CA GLU A 219 -5.31 24.96 40.82
C GLU A 219 -4.71 26.00 39.85
N LYS A 220 -3.63 25.62 39.13
CA LYS A 220 -2.99 26.49 38.13
C LYS A 220 -3.80 26.65 36.84
N LEU A 221 -4.68 25.70 36.51
CA LEU A 221 -5.58 25.80 35.35
C LEU A 221 -6.87 26.58 35.64
N ARG A 222 -7.23 26.76 36.91
CA ARG A 222 -8.39 27.60 37.30
C ARG A 222 -8.08 29.09 37.37
N ASN A 223 -6.82 29.48 37.34
CA ASN A 223 -6.37 30.87 37.48
C ASN A 223 -5.80 31.47 36.17
N LEU A 224 -6.21 30.91 35.02
CA LEU A 224 -6.06 31.46 33.67
C LEU A 224 -7.47 31.67 33.07
#